data_AF-A0A0J9VB25-F1
#
_entry.id   AF-A0A0J9VB25-F1
#
_cell.length_a   1.000
_cell.length_b   1.000
_cell.length_c   1.000
_cell.angle_alpha   90.00
_cell.angle_beta   90.00
_cell.angle_gamma   90.00
#
_symmetry.space_group_name_H-M   'P 1'
#
loop_
_entity.id
_entity.type
_entity.pdbx_description
1 polymer ?
#
loop_
_entity_poly.entity_id
_entity_poly.type
_entity_poly.pdbx_seq_one_letter_code
_entity_poly.pdbx_strand_id
1 'polypeptide(L)'
;MKQPETPFSEDTSSPSPSLSDSLSWKYATGTVIIPSLDSVLYDNQEFSDPEKFKPEHFLNENGKFKYSDYFKPFSTENVHNIFQQQSWE
;
A
#
# COMPACT_ATOMS: atom_id res chain seq x y z
N MET A 1 -52.28 8.46 26.82
CA MET A 1 -52.41 7.58 25.64
C MET A 1 -51.03 7.04 25.32
N LYS A 2 -50.78 5.74 25.46
CA LYS A 2 -49.53 5.12 24.98
C LYS A 2 -49.68 4.87 23.48
N GLN A 3 -48.69 5.25 22.68
CA GLN A 3 -48.62 4.86 21.27
C GLN A 3 -48.30 3.34 21.20
N PRO A 4 -48.85 2.60 20.23
CA PRO A 4 -48.41 1.23 19.98
C PRO A 4 -47.06 1.26 19.24
N GLU A 5 -46.07 0.53 19.77
CA GLU A 5 -44.82 0.26 19.06
C GLU A 5 -45.13 -0.69 17.88
N THR A 6 -44.77 -0.29 16.67
CA THR A 6 -44.78 -1.16 15.48
C THR A 6 -43.62 -2.16 15.56
N PRO A 7 -43.84 -3.47 15.29
CA PRO A 7 -42.74 -4.42 15.20
C PRO A 7 -41.79 -4.02 14.06
N PHE A 8 -40.49 -4.01 14.34
CA PHE A 8 -39.46 -3.81 13.32
C PHE A 8 -39.53 -4.98 12.34
N SER A 9 -40.01 -4.74 11.12
CA SER A 9 -39.96 -5.73 10.05
C SER A 9 -38.50 -5.93 9.64
N GLU A 10 -37.93 -7.09 9.96
CA GLU A 10 -36.65 -7.51 9.38
C GLU A 10 -36.84 -7.65 7.86
N ASP A 11 -36.35 -6.66 7.12
CA ASP A 11 -36.27 -6.73 5.68
C ASP A 11 -35.14 -7.71 5.29
N THR A 12 -35.50 -8.98 5.12
CA THR A 12 -34.59 -10.04 4.68
C THR A 12 -34.26 -9.99 3.18
N SER A 13 -34.44 -8.84 2.50
CA SER A 13 -34.15 -8.71 1.06
C SER A 13 -32.74 -8.22 0.72
N SER A 14 -31.90 -7.91 1.71
CA SER A 14 -30.50 -7.57 1.42
C SER A 14 -29.75 -8.82 0.94
N PRO A 15 -29.24 -8.86 -0.31
CA PRO A 15 -28.46 -9.99 -0.77
C PRO A 15 -27.23 -10.12 0.11
N SER A 16 -26.96 -11.34 0.60
CA SER A 16 -25.70 -11.66 1.28
C SER A 16 -24.55 -11.18 0.39
N PRO A 17 -23.59 -10.37 0.89
CA PRO A 17 -22.50 -9.88 0.07
C PRO A 17 -21.76 -11.07 -0.52
N SER A 18 -21.48 -11.02 -1.83
CA SER A 18 -20.71 -12.07 -2.48
C SER A 18 -19.31 -12.14 -1.86
N LEU A 19 -18.67 -13.31 -1.89
CA LEU A 19 -17.30 -13.46 -1.36
C LEU A 19 -16.32 -12.47 -2.02
N SER A 20 -16.55 -12.10 -3.29
CA SER A 20 -15.80 -11.06 -3.99
C SER A 20 -16.00 -9.65 -3.42
N ASP A 21 -17.18 -9.32 -2.91
CA ASP A 21 -17.45 -8.02 -2.27
C ASP A 21 -16.77 -7.93 -0.90
N SER A 22 -16.56 -9.07 -0.23
CA SER A 22 -15.93 -9.18 1.09
C SER A 22 -14.39 -9.12 1.07
N LEU A 23 -13.76 -9.25 -0.10
CA LEU A 23 -12.29 -9.26 -0.22
C LEU A 23 -11.70 -7.90 -0.62
N SER A 24 -12.53 -6.91 -0.92
CA SER A 24 -12.07 -5.52 -1.07
C SER A 24 -11.76 -4.96 0.31
N TRP A 25 -10.47 -4.76 0.61
CA TRP A 25 -10.11 -4.03 1.81
C TRP A 25 -10.60 -2.59 1.64
N LYS A 26 -11.60 -2.19 2.44
CA LYS A 26 -12.07 -0.81 2.49
C LYS A 26 -11.47 -0.18 3.74
N TYR A 27 -10.47 0.66 3.57
CA TYR A 27 -10.01 1.51 4.67
C TYR A 27 -10.95 2.69 4.82
N ALA A 28 -11.24 3.08 6.06
CA ALA A 28 -12.03 4.27 6.33
C ALA A 28 -11.24 5.53 5.94
N THR A 29 -11.93 6.56 5.46
CA THR A 29 -11.34 7.88 5.23
C THR A 29 -10.72 8.39 6.54
N GLY A 30 -9.43 8.75 6.51
CA GLY A 30 -8.67 9.14 7.70
C GLY A 30 -7.85 8.01 8.34
N THR A 31 -7.85 6.80 7.77
CA THR A 31 -6.93 5.73 8.17
C THR A 31 -5.49 6.13 7.87
N VAL A 32 -4.61 6.15 8.88
CA VAL A 32 -3.18 6.36 8.69
C VAL A 32 -2.55 5.04 8.25
N ILE A 33 -1.90 5.05 7.08
CA ILE A 33 -1.15 3.91 6.56
C ILE A 33 0.33 4.24 6.70
N ILE A 34 1.06 3.39 7.42
CA ILE A 34 2.51 3.50 7.58
C ILE A 34 3.15 2.36 6.79
N PRO A 35 3.67 2.61 5.57
CA PRO A 35 4.38 1.58 4.84
C PRO A 35 5.70 1.27 5.55
N SER A 36 6.02 0.00 5.72
CA SER A 36 7.32 -0.41 6.23
C SER A 36 8.35 -0.27 5.11
N LEU A 37 9.41 0.52 5.32
CA LEU A 37 10.53 0.57 4.37
C LEU A 37 11.37 -0.71 4.45
N ASP A 38 11.41 -1.36 5.61
CA ASP A 38 12.15 -2.59 5.82
C ASP A 38 11.64 -3.72 4.91
N SER A 39 10.34 -3.78 4.60
CA SER A 39 9.81 -4.84 3.72
C SER A 39 10.37 -4.78 2.30
N VAL A 40 10.76 -3.59 1.85
CA VAL A 40 11.32 -3.39 0.50
C VAL A 40 12.85 -3.48 0.52
N LEU A 41 13.49 -2.99 1.58
CA LEU A 41 14.96 -3.01 1.73
C LEU A 41 15.51 -4.39 2.13
N TYR A 42 14.71 -5.25 2.76
CA TYR A 42 15.09 -6.61 3.17
C TYR A 42 14.39 -7.71 2.34
N ASP A 43 13.86 -7.38 1.16
CA ASP A 43 13.21 -8.37 0.29
C ASP A 43 14.24 -9.42 -0.20
N ASN A 44 14.01 -10.68 0.16
CA ASN A 44 14.89 -11.78 -0.18
C ASN A 44 14.84 -12.17 -1.68
N GLN A 45 13.86 -11.67 -2.43
CA GLN A 45 13.79 -11.82 -3.88
C GLN A 45 14.84 -10.96 -4.58
N GLU A 46 15.12 -9.76 -4.06
CA GLU A 46 16.13 -8.85 -4.64
C GLU A 46 17.50 -9.02 -3.98
N PHE A 47 17.54 -9.15 -2.64
CA PHE A 47 18.77 -9.14 -1.86
C PHE A 47 19.04 -10.51 -1.23
N SER A 48 20.08 -11.20 -1.69
CA SER A 48 20.54 -12.47 -1.10
C SER A 48 21.30 -12.27 0.23
N ASP A 49 20.78 -12.84 1.32
CA ASP A 49 21.15 -12.51 2.70
C ASP A 49 20.93 -11.02 3.04
N PRO A 50 19.67 -10.54 3.05
CA PRO A 50 19.36 -9.11 3.17
C PRO A 50 19.84 -8.47 4.50
N GLU A 51 20.06 -9.28 5.53
CA GLU A 51 20.58 -8.82 6.84
C GLU A 51 22.08 -8.47 6.82
N LYS A 52 22.82 -8.85 5.77
CA LYS A 52 24.25 -8.61 5.65
C LYS A 52 24.50 -7.40 4.75
N PHE A 53 25.38 -6.51 5.20
CA PHE A 53 25.87 -5.44 4.34
C PHE A 53 26.80 -6.01 3.26
N LYS A 54 26.29 -6.14 2.04
CA LYS A 54 27.03 -6.55 0.83
C LYS A 54 26.91 -5.47 -0.25
N PRO A 55 27.95 -4.66 -0.51
CA PRO A 55 27.94 -3.65 -1.56
C PRO A 55 27.59 -4.21 -2.95
N GLU A 56 27.87 -5.49 -3.18
CA GLU A 56 27.57 -6.22 -4.41
C GLU A 56 26.07 -6.24 -4.72
N HIS A 57 25.20 -6.06 -3.72
CA HIS A 57 23.76 -5.89 -3.92
C HIS A 57 23.40 -4.71 -4.84
N PHE A 58 24.29 -3.74 -4.98
CA PHE A 58 24.07 -2.54 -5.80
C PHE A 58 24.85 -2.57 -7.11
N LEU A 59 25.55 -3.67 -7.42
CA LEU A 59 26.39 -3.78 -8.59
C LEU A 59 25.88 -4.87 -9.56
N ASN A 60 26.16 -4.69 -10.85
CA ASN A 60 26.02 -5.74 -11.86
C ASN A 60 27.33 -6.54 -12.01
N GLU A 61 27.33 -7.55 -12.89
CA GLU A 61 28.47 -8.44 -13.14
C GLU A 61 29.77 -7.71 -13.55
N ASN A 62 29.64 -6.49 -14.10
CA ASN A 62 30.77 -5.65 -14.51
C ASN A 62 31.22 -4.67 -13.42
N GLY A 63 30.66 -4.76 -12.21
CA GLY A 63 30.96 -3.86 -11.09
C GLY A 63 30.38 -2.46 -11.24
N LYS A 64 29.43 -2.23 -12.16
CA LYS A 64 28.73 -0.95 -12.28
C LYS A 64 27.46 -0.95 -11.44
N PHE A 65 27.03 0.24 -11.01
CA PHE A 65 25.78 0.39 -10.29
C PHE A 65 24.60 -0.19 -11.09
N LYS A 66 23.79 -1.03 -10.43
CA LYS A 66 22.53 -1.54 -10.99
C LYS A 66 21.35 -0.81 -10.36
N TYR A 67 20.38 -0.44 -11.19
CA TYR A 67 19.10 0.08 -10.71
C TYR A 67 18.19 -1.06 -10.29
N SER A 68 17.40 -0.85 -9.24
CA SER A 68 16.41 -1.83 -8.73
C SER A 68 15.16 -1.10 -8.26
N ASP A 69 13.99 -1.61 -8.64
CA ASP A 69 12.69 -1.10 -8.16
C ASP A 69 12.47 -1.34 -6.66
N TYR A 70 13.30 -2.19 -6.04
CA TYR A 70 13.30 -2.47 -4.60
C TYR A 70 14.25 -1.56 -3.83
N PHE A 71 15.10 -0.76 -4.49
CA PHE A 71 15.94 0.21 -3.79
C PHE A 71 15.23 1.57 -3.68
N LYS A 72 14.36 1.71 -2.66
CA LYS A 72 13.54 2.90 -2.40
C LYS A 72 13.85 3.57 -1.05
N PRO A 73 15.09 4.06 -0.80
CA PRO A 73 15.46 4.67 0.49
C PRO A 73 14.69 5.97 0.80
N PHE A 74 14.08 6.59 -0.23
CA PHE A 74 13.34 7.84 -0.12
C PHE A 74 11.84 7.69 -0.45
N SER A 75 11.25 6.52 -0.16
CA SER A 75 9.85 6.19 -0.48
C SER A 75 9.56 6.15 -1.99
N THR A 76 8.28 6.04 -2.35
CA THR A 76 7.77 6.04 -3.73
C THR A 76 6.81 7.23 -3.91
N GLU A 77 7.32 8.35 -4.42
CA GLU A 77 6.47 9.49 -4.78
C GLU A 77 6.04 9.43 -6.24
N ASN A 78 4.85 9.97 -6.54
CA ASN A 78 4.35 10.16 -7.89
C ASN A 78 4.85 11.51 -8.42
N VAL A 79 5.99 11.53 -9.13
CA VAL A 79 6.66 12.75 -9.64
C VAL A 79 5.81 13.59 -10.60
N HIS A 80 4.65 13.10 -11.04
CA HIS A 80 3.74 13.82 -11.93
C HIS A 80 3.18 15.11 -11.29
N ASN A 81 3.17 15.22 -9.96
CA ASN A 81 2.59 16.38 -9.28
C ASN A 81 3.63 17.48 -8.94
N ILE A 82 4.92 17.15 -8.96
CA ILE A 82 6.00 18.07 -8.55
C ILE A 82 6.26 19.12 -9.64
N PHE A 83 6.20 18.72 -10.92
CA PHE A 83 6.38 19.65 -12.04
C PHE A 83 5.18 20.57 -12.29
N GLN A 84 3.99 20.23 -11.76
CA GLN A 84 2.82 21.11 -11.83
C GLN A 84 2.78 22.17 -10.73
N GLN A 85 3.47 21.93 -9.61
CA GLN A 85 3.57 22.91 -8.52
C GLN A 85 4.63 24.01 -8.76
N GLN A 86 5.56 23.81 -9.70
CA GLN A 86 6.60 24.80 -10.05
C GLN A 86 6.22 25.73 -11.21
N SER A 87 5.02 25.58 -11.78
CA SER A 87 4.55 26.40 -12.93
C SER A 87 3.68 27.60 -12.52
N TRP A 88 3.74 28.02 -11.26
CA TRP A 88 3.14 29.28 -10.79
C TRP A 88 4.13 30.08 -9.96
N GLU A 89 5.11 30.68 -10.65
CA GLU A 89 5.68 32.00 -10.35
C GLU A 89 5.77 32.79 -11.66
#